data_AF-A0AB36M5H4-F1
#
_entry.id   AF-A0AB36M5H4-F1
#
_cell.length_a   1.000
_cell.length_b   1.000
_cell.length_c   1.000
_cell.angle_alpha   90.00
_cell.angle_beta   90.00
_cell.angle_gamma   90.00
#
_symmetry.space_group_name_H-M   'P 1'
#
loop_
_entity.id
_entity.type
_entity.pdbx_description
1 polymer ?
#
loop_
_entity_poly.entity_id
_entity_poly.type
_entity_poly.pdbx_seq_one_letter_code
_entity_poly.pdbx_strand_id
1 'polypeptide(L)' 'MSQFVSYQSKQPRDNRRNVNLNESEKMLFDAMSQITGTPIAIIIREFALRHAIRLIMDTEQSILDRAMNTGALEHLQRG' A
#
# COMPACT_ATOMS: atom_id res chain seq x y z
N MET A 1 14.11 29.51 26.11
CA MET A 1 12.77 28.94 25.88
C MET A 1 12.78 28.30 24.50
N SER A 2 12.85 26.96 24.44
CA SER A 2 12.86 26.22 23.17
C SER A 2 11.42 26.00 22.71
N GLN A 3 11.05 26.52 21.54
CA GLN A 3 9.75 26.27 20.93
C GLN A 3 9.78 24.89 20.25
N PHE A 4 8.99 23.95 20.78
CA PHE A 4 8.71 22.69 20.09
C PHE A 4 7.72 22.95 18.95
N VAL A 5 8.19 22.81 17.71
CA VAL A 5 7.34 22.80 16.52
C VAL A 5 6.60 21.46 16.50
N SER A 6 5.29 21.49 16.77
CA SER A 6 4.46 20.30 16.56
C SER A 6 4.23 20.12 15.05
N TYR A 7 4.86 19.12 14.46
CA TYR A 7 4.52 18.68 13.11
C TYR A 7 3.15 17.99 13.16
N GLN A 8 2.06 18.76 13.14
CA GLN A 8 0.77 18.25 12.66
C GLN A 8 0.81 18.11 11.14
N SER A 9 1.76 17.34 10.59
CA SER A 9 1.65 16.90 9.21
C SER A 9 0.52 15.87 9.20
N LYS A 10 -0.69 16.31 8.85
CA LYS A 10 -1.78 15.38 8.52
C LYS A 10 -1.20 14.37 7.53
N GLN A 11 -1.38 13.08 7.78
CA GLN A 11 -0.84 12.05 6.89
C GLN A 11 -1.20 12.38 5.43
N PRO A 12 -0.24 12.41 4.49
CA PRO A 12 -0.51 12.69 3.10
C PRO A 12 -1.62 11.74 2.60
N ARG A 13 -2.70 12.31 2.10
CA ARG A 13 -3.90 11.56 1.65
C ARG A 13 -3.82 11.20 0.17
N ASP A 14 -2.65 11.41 -0.44
CA ASP A 14 -2.46 11.43 -1.90
C ASP A 14 -2.69 10.05 -2.55
N ASN A 15 -2.58 8.98 -1.76
CA ASN A 15 -2.73 7.59 -2.22
C ASN A 15 -4.01 6.91 -1.70
N ARG A 16 -5.14 7.62 -1.75
CA ARG A 16 -6.45 7.04 -1.42
C ARG A 16 -7.06 6.38 -2.65
N ARG A 17 -7.33 5.07 -2.54
CA ARG A 17 -8.08 4.30 -3.53
C ARG A 17 -9.38 3.85 -2.90
N ASN A 18 -10.50 4.10 -3.59
CA ASN A 18 -11.79 3.56 -3.21
C ASN A 18 -11.89 2.13 -3.72
N VAL A 19 -12.38 1.24 -2.87
CA VAL A 19 -12.66 -0.16 -3.22
C VAL A 19 -14.17 -0.34 -3.06
N ASN A 20 -14.83 -0.78 -4.12
CA ASN A 20 -16.24 -1.14 -4.07
C ASN A 20 -16.34 -2.60 -3.64
N LEU A 21 -17.15 -2.86 -2.62
CA LEU A 21 -17.40 -4.20 -2.11
C LEU A 21 -18.86 -4.58 -2.39
N ASN A 22 -19.08 -5.83 -2.73
CA ASN A 22 -20.42 -6.41 -2.66
C ASN A 22 -20.81 -6.75 -1.22
N GLU A 23 -22.07 -7.12 -1.00
CA GLU A 23 -22.59 -7.36 0.35
C GLU A 23 -21.83 -8.49 1.08
N SER A 24 -21.54 -9.59 0.39
CA SER A 24 -20.81 -10.73 0.95
C SER A 24 -19.38 -10.37 1.35
N GLU A 25 -18.69 -9.60 0.51
CA GLU A 25 -17.33 -9.11 0.80
C GLU A 25 -17.33 -8.17 2.00
N LYS A 26 -18.30 -7.26 2.07
CA LYS A 26 -18.46 -6.36 3.21
C LYS A 26 -18.71 -7.14 4.50
N MET A 27 -19.63 -8.11 4.49
CA MET A 27 -19.90 -8.97 5.65
C MET A 27 -18.64 -9.71 6.12
N LEU A 28 -17.84 -10.23 5.18
CA LEU A 28 -16.57 -10.87 5.51
C LEU A 28 -15.61 -9.91 6.21
N PHE A 29 -15.38 -8.73 5.65
CA PHE A 29 -14.47 -7.75 6.25
C PHE A 29 -14.99 -7.20 7.59
N ASP A 30 -16.30 -7.03 7.75
CA ASP A 30 -16.93 -6.67 9.01
C ASP A 30 -16.65 -7.73 10.07
N ALA A 31 -16.85 -9.01 9.75
CA ALA A 31 -16.55 -10.12 10.67
C ALA A 31 -15.06 -10.18 11.05
N MET A 32 -14.17 -10.02 10.06
CA MET A 32 -12.72 -9.98 10.32
C MET A 32 -12.33 -8.79 11.21
N SER A 33 -12.95 -7.63 11.01
CA SER A 33 -12.73 -6.44 11.82
C SER A 33 -13.15 -6.67 13.27
N GLN A 34 -14.30 -7.31 13.49
CA GLN A 34 -14.78 -7.68 14.82
C GLN A 34 -13.85 -8.68 15.53
N ILE A 35 -13.38 -9.70 14.81
CA ILE A 35 -12.49 -10.74 15.38
C ILE A 35 -11.11 -10.15 15.74
N THR A 36 -10.56 -9.30 14.88
CA THR A 36 -9.18 -8.80 15.03
C THR A 36 -9.08 -7.47 15.77
N GLY A 37 -10.20 -6.79 16.00
CA GLY A 37 -10.22 -5.39 16.48
C GLY A 37 -9.59 -4.39 15.50
N THR A 38 -9.28 -4.82 14.27
CA THR A 38 -8.56 -4.02 13.28
C THR A 38 -9.55 -3.36 12.31
N PRO A 39 -9.44 -2.06 12.02
CA PRO A 39 -10.27 -1.39 11.02
C PRO A 39 -10.20 -2.04 9.64
N ILE A 40 -11.36 -2.17 8.97
CA ILE A 40 -11.50 -2.77 7.62
C ILE A 40 -10.52 -2.18 6.61
N ALA A 41 -10.34 -0.85 6.63
CA ALA A 41 -9.41 -0.17 5.71
C ALA A 41 -7.95 -0.61 5.89
N ILE A 42 -7.55 -0.99 7.11
CA ILE A 42 -6.22 -1.53 7.40
C ILE A 42 -6.14 -2.98 6.91
N ILE A 43 -7.15 -3.79 7.19
CA ILE A 43 -7.23 -5.19 6.72
C ILE A 43 -7.10 -5.26 5.18
N ILE A 44 -7.92 -4.50 4.45
CA ILE A 44 -7.89 -4.47 2.97
C ILE A 44 -6.51 -4.03 2.46
N ARG A 45 -5.89 -3.03 3.11
CA ARG A 45 -4.56 -2.55 2.74
C ARG A 45 -3.50 -3.63 2.93
N GLU A 46 -3.53 -4.34 4.05
CA GLU A 46 -2.58 -5.41 4.33
C GLU A 46 -2.73 -6.57 3.35
N PHE A 47 -3.96 -6.97 3.02
CA PHE A 47 -4.23 -7.98 1.99
C PHE A 47 -3.65 -7.57 0.64
N ALA A 48 -3.96 -6.34 0.19
CA ALA A 48 -3.47 -5.83 -1.08
C ALA A 48 -1.94 -5.79 -1.13
N LEU A 49 -1.27 -5.31 -0.07
CA LEU A 49 0.19 -5.25 0.00
C LEU A 49 0.83 -6.64 0.02
N ARG A 50 0.31 -7.56 0.83
CA ARG A 50 0.82 -8.94 0.89
C ARG A 50 0.67 -9.65 -0.46
N HIS A 51 -0.46 -9.46 -1.12
CA HIS A 51 -0.69 -10.03 -2.44
C HIS A 51 0.23 -9.39 -3.51
N ALA A 52 0.39 -8.08 -3.51
CA ALA A 52 1.29 -7.37 -4.42
C ALA A 52 2.75 -7.85 -4.28
N ILE A 53 3.25 -7.97 -3.05
CA ILE A 53 4.58 -8.52 -2.78
C ILE A 53 4.69 -9.94 -3.32
N ARG A 54 3.68 -10.79 -3.07
CA ARG A 54 3.68 -12.16 -3.59
C ARG A 54 3.73 -12.19 -5.11
N LEU A 55 2.95 -11.37 -5.82
CA LEU A 55 2.98 -11.29 -7.28
C LEU A 55 4.37 -10.85 -7.80
N ILE A 56 5.01 -9.90 -7.12
CA ILE A 56 6.37 -9.46 -7.46
C ILE A 56 7.38 -10.60 -7.28
N MET A 57 7.22 -11.43 -6.24
CA MET A 57 8.13 -12.55 -5.96
C MET A 57 7.88 -13.79 -6.82
N ASP A 58 6.64 -14.01 -7.29
CA ASP A 58 6.22 -15.21 -8.03
C ASP A 58 6.47 -15.10 -9.55
N THR A 59 6.94 -13.95 -10.03
CA THR A 59 7.35 -13.79 -11.43
C THR A 59 8.83 -14.17 -11.56
N GLU A 60 9.10 -15.32 -12.18
CA GLU A 60 10.45 -15.88 -12.42
C GLU A 60 11.42 -14.93 -13.15
N GLN A 61 10.95 -13.79 -13.68
CA GLN A 61 11.82 -12.71 -14.10
C GLN A 61 11.16 -11.32 -13.92
N SER A 62 11.73 -10.55 -12.99
CA SER A 62 12.09 -9.15 -13.25
C SER A 62 10.98 -8.08 -13.30
N ILE A 63 9.84 -8.18 -12.60
CA ILE A 63 9.06 -6.93 -12.35
C ILE A 63 9.88 -5.98 -11.45
N LEU A 64 10.52 -6.53 -10.42
CA LEU A 64 11.39 -5.77 -9.53
C LEU A 64 12.63 -5.25 -10.27
N ASP A 65 13.30 -6.09 -11.05
CA ASP A 65 14.46 -5.71 -11.87
C ASP A 65 14.06 -4.72 -12.98
N ARG A 66 12.89 -4.84 -13.63
CA ARG A 66 12.40 -3.82 -14.56
C ARG A 66 12.16 -2.50 -13.85
N ALA A 67 11.50 -2.51 -12.69
CA ALA A 67 11.24 -1.29 -11.93
C ALA A 67 12.54 -0.62 -11.46
N MET A 68 13.52 -1.39 -11.00
CA MET A 68 14.84 -0.89 -10.58
C MET A 68 15.68 -0.39 -11.76
N ASN A 69 15.70 -1.12 -12.88
CA ASN A 69 16.49 -0.73 -14.05
C ASN A 69 15.89 0.47 -14.80
N THR A 70 14.57 0.67 -14.76
CA THR A 70 13.94 1.84 -15.40
C THR A 70 14.44 3.13 -14.76
N GLY A 71 14.53 3.19 -13.43
CA GLY A 71 15.09 4.35 -12.74
C GLY A 71 16.57 4.59 -13.05
N ALA A 72 17.38 3.52 -13.07
CA ALA A 72 18.81 3.62 -13.39
C ALA A 72 19.07 4.06 -14.85
N LEU A 73 18.29 3.56 -15.81
CA LEU A 73 18.40 3.92 -17.22
C LEU A 73 17.98 5.36 -17.49
N GLU A 74 16.94 5.87 -16.82
CA GLU A 74 16.50 7.27 -16.95
C GLU A 74 17.54 8.27 -16.41
N HIS A 75 18.36 7.87 -15.44
CA HIS A 75 19.46 8.70 -14.92
C HIS A 75 20.71 8.65 -15.80
N LEU A 76 20.97 7.56 -16.51
CA LEU A 76 22.10 7.43 -17.43
C LEU A 76 21.87 8.13 -18.78
N GLN A 77 20.63 8.24 -19.26
CA GLN A 77 20.31 8.94 -20.52
C GLN A 77 20.23 10.47 -20.39
N ARG A 78 20.24 10.99 -19.17
CA ARG A 78 20.25 12.44 -18.87
C ARG A 78 21.65 12.97 -18.49
N GLY A 79 22.68 12.13 -18.54
CA GLY A 79 24.09 12.47 -18.30
C GLY A 79 24.87 12.66 -19.59
#